data_AF-W2T508-F1
#
_entry.id   AF-W2T508-F1
#
_cell.length_a   1.000
_cell.length_b   1.000
_cell.length_c   1.000
_cell.angle_alpha   90.00
_cell.angle_beta   90.00
_cell.angle_gamma   90.00
#
_symmetry.space_group_name_H-M   'P 1'
#
loop_
_entity.id
_entity.type
_entity.pdbx_description
1 polymer ?
#
loop_
_entity_poly.entity_id
_entity_poly.type
_entity_poly.pdbx_seq_one_letter_code
_entity_poly.pdbx_strand_id
1 'polypeptide(L)'
;MAAVDTIDYDYAHHFWGEKHLGFHVLYENMKHGEETVNEIGQFIKERLAMEEEYGKMFTKTLNRVSSFVSNGSSLECGWTLAKGTFELLAEIHIMLVKNLQDLGKEIAKYKDELTKTRKEAKQQDIIDAVNLMQTTTTCLQKSKETYFARCNELDKLKKESNVNLKEVSKMESKMLKSKEEYRAYVDKYETVRVDFEEKMERACKMFQSHDRSHFAALQQFLLMYATHHQEATIAAQQLVN
;
A
#
# COMPACT_ATOMS: atom_id res chain seq x y z
N MET A 1 -7.29 -23.26 -5.23
CA MET A 1 -6.43 -22.31 -5.95
C MET A 1 -5.01 -22.65 -5.61
N ALA A 2 -4.20 -23.00 -6.61
CA ALA A 2 -2.77 -23.22 -6.41
C ALA A 2 -2.14 -21.90 -5.91
N ALA A 3 -1.33 -21.98 -4.86
CA ALA A 3 -0.49 -20.86 -4.45
C ALA A 3 0.38 -20.50 -5.66
N VAL A 4 0.12 -19.33 -6.24
CA VAL A 4 1.09 -18.72 -7.15
C VAL A 4 2.32 -18.51 -6.28
N ASP A 5 3.42 -19.20 -6.61
CA ASP A 5 4.73 -18.92 -6.03
C ASP A 5 5.11 -17.48 -6.41
N THR A 6 4.58 -16.52 -5.66
CA THR A 6 5.03 -15.15 -5.68
C THR A 6 6.43 -15.19 -5.11
N ILE A 7 7.42 -15.04 -6.00
CA ILE A 7 8.82 -14.80 -5.62
C ILE A 7 8.79 -13.69 -4.56
N ASP A 8 9.21 -14.06 -3.36
CA ASP A 8 9.20 -13.18 -2.22
C ASP A 8 10.38 -12.22 -2.32
N TYR A 9 10.18 -11.09 -3.00
CA TYR A 9 11.22 -10.08 -3.14
C TYR A 9 11.39 -9.33 -1.82
N ASP A 10 12.56 -9.47 -1.20
CA ASP A 10 12.93 -8.68 -0.03
C ASP A 10 13.09 -7.20 -0.41
N TYR A 11 12.27 -6.34 0.19
CA TYR A 11 12.34 -4.89 -0.02
C TYR A 11 13.72 -4.34 0.34
N ALA A 12 14.40 -4.92 1.33
CA ALA A 12 15.74 -4.51 1.74
C ALA A 12 16.81 -4.74 0.64
N HIS A 13 16.48 -5.36 -0.49
CA HIS A 13 17.39 -5.51 -1.62
C HIS A 13 17.03 -4.66 -2.84
N HIS A 14 15.87 -3.99 -2.86
CA HIS A 14 15.33 -3.39 -4.08
C HIS A 14 15.03 -1.89 -3.97
N PHE A 15 15.03 -1.30 -2.77
CA PHE A 15 14.64 0.09 -2.53
C PHE A 15 15.82 1.03 -2.16
N TRP A 16 16.99 0.85 -2.76
CA TRP A 16 18.16 1.71 -2.48
C TRP A 16 18.28 2.87 -3.47
N GLY A 17 18.71 2.59 -4.70
CA GLY A 17 18.82 3.56 -5.80
C GLY A 17 19.82 4.71 -5.58
N GLU A 18 20.37 5.27 -6.67
CA GLU A 18 21.37 6.35 -6.59
C GLU A 18 20.83 7.65 -5.96
N LYS A 19 19.52 7.87 -6.05
CA LYS A 19 18.86 9.06 -5.49
C LYS A 19 18.35 8.86 -4.06
N HIS A 20 18.50 7.66 -3.49
CA HIS A 20 18.03 7.33 -2.14
C HIS A 20 16.54 7.60 -1.93
N LEU A 21 15.72 7.32 -2.94
CA LEU A 21 14.26 7.61 -2.93
C LEU A 21 13.41 6.45 -2.43
N GLY A 22 13.99 5.33 -2.03
CA GLY A 22 13.22 4.12 -1.71
C GLY A 22 12.19 4.31 -0.60
N PHE A 23 12.54 5.05 0.47
CA PHE A 23 11.57 5.34 1.53
C PHE A 23 10.34 6.10 0.99
N HIS A 24 10.57 7.10 0.14
CA HIS A 24 9.48 7.86 -0.48
C HIS A 24 8.61 6.95 -1.35
N VAL A 25 9.21 6.09 -2.18
CA VAL A 25 8.46 5.14 -3.03
C VAL A 25 7.60 4.20 -2.17
N LEU A 26 8.16 3.63 -1.11
CA LEU A 26 7.44 2.74 -0.20
C LEU A 26 6.30 3.46 0.54
N TYR A 27 6.55 4.68 1.02
CA TYR A 27 5.55 5.47 1.71
C TYR A 27 4.40 5.91 0.77
N GLU A 28 4.70 6.27 -0.48
CA GLU A 28 3.66 6.54 -1.47
C GLU A 28 2.89 5.26 -1.84
N ASN A 29 3.54 4.09 -1.95
CA ASN A 29 2.85 2.82 -2.18
C ASN A 29 1.81 2.54 -1.08
N MET A 30 2.18 2.75 0.18
CA MET A 30 1.28 2.62 1.32
C MET A 30 0.04 3.52 1.23
N LYS A 31 0.18 4.75 0.68
CA LYS A 31 -0.97 5.63 0.42
C LYS A 31 -1.91 5.07 -0.65
N HIS A 32 -1.37 4.55 -1.74
CA HIS A 32 -2.19 3.93 -2.79
C HIS A 32 -2.97 2.70 -2.26
N GLY A 33 -2.42 1.99 -1.27
CA GLY A 33 -3.14 0.94 -0.55
C GLY A 33 -4.42 1.43 0.14
N GLU A 34 -4.44 2.65 0.68
CA GLU A 34 -5.67 3.25 1.26
C GLU A 34 -6.76 3.48 0.22
N GLU A 35 -6.38 3.85 -1.00
CA GLU A 35 -7.31 4.04 -2.13
C GLU A 35 -7.97 2.71 -2.50
N THR A 36 -7.20 1.62 -2.54
CA THR A 36 -7.72 0.28 -2.84
C THR A 36 -8.77 -0.19 -1.82
N VAL A 37 -8.53 0.03 -0.51
CA VAL A 37 -9.51 -0.29 0.54
C VAL A 37 -10.77 0.55 0.38
N ASN A 38 -10.61 1.83 0.02
CA ASN A 38 -11.74 2.72 -0.20
C ASN A 38 -12.62 2.27 -1.38
N GLU A 39 -12.00 1.82 -2.47
CA GLU A 39 -12.71 1.26 -3.63
C GLU A 39 -13.47 -0.01 -3.29
N ILE A 40 -12.86 -0.95 -2.55
CA ILE A 40 -13.54 -2.16 -2.08
C ILE A 40 -14.71 -1.80 -1.16
N GLY A 41 -14.53 -0.85 -0.24
CA GLY A 41 -15.60 -0.37 0.63
C GLY A 41 -16.78 0.24 -0.15
N GLN A 42 -16.49 1.01 -1.20
CA GLN A 42 -17.51 1.59 -2.07
C GLN A 42 -18.26 0.50 -2.85
N PHE A 43 -17.54 -0.51 -3.39
CA PHE A 43 -18.15 -1.67 -4.03
C PHE A 43 -19.13 -2.39 -3.09
N ILE A 44 -18.71 -2.72 -1.86
CA ILE A 44 -19.57 -3.40 -0.89
C ILE A 44 -20.80 -2.56 -0.55
N LYS A 45 -20.65 -1.24 -0.42
CA LYS A 45 -21.76 -0.32 -0.17
C LYS A 45 -22.79 -0.33 -1.31
N GLU A 46 -22.35 -0.32 -2.57
CA GLU A 46 -23.22 -0.39 -3.74
C GLU A 46 -23.93 -1.74 -3.84
N ARG A 47 -23.20 -2.84 -3.59
CA ARG A 47 -23.78 -4.18 -3.52
C ARG A 47 -24.84 -4.28 -2.44
N LEU A 48 -24.53 -3.82 -1.23
CA LEU A 48 -25.48 -3.80 -0.11
C LEU A 48 -26.76 -3.02 -0.46
N ALA A 49 -26.63 -1.81 -1.04
CA ALA A 49 -27.79 -1.02 -1.44
C ALA A 49 -28.67 -1.74 -2.46
N MET A 50 -28.06 -2.49 -3.39
CA MET A 50 -28.80 -3.32 -4.34
C MET A 50 -29.56 -4.46 -3.65
N GLU A 51 -28.91 -5.18 -2.73
CA GLU A 51 -29.54 -6.27 -1.99
C GLU A 51 -30.68 -5.75 -1.09
N GLU A 52 -30.52 -4.58 -0.45
CA GLU A 52 -31.58 -3.95 0.34
C GLU A 52 -32.81 -3.59 -0.52
N GLU A 53 -32.60 -3.06 -1.72
CA GLU A 53 -33.68 -2.74 -2.64
C GLU A 53 -34.38 -4.00 -3.16
N TYR A 54 -33.62 -5.04 -3.50
CA TYR A 54 -34.18 -6.34 -3.87
C TYR A 54 -35.04 -6.91 -2.74
N GLY A 55 -34.54 -6.91 -1.50
CA GLY A 55 -35.29 -7.42 -0.35
C GLY A 55 -36.61 -6.69 -0.10
N LYS A 56 -36.62 -5.35 -0.29
CA LYS A 56 -37.86 -4.54 -0.22
C LYS A 56 -38.86 -4.95 -1.29
N MET A 57 -38.41 -5.10 -2.53
CA MET A 57 -39.27 -5.46 -3.66
C MET A 57 -39.79 -6.90 -3.56
N PHE A 58 -38.96 -7.82 -3.04
CA PHE A 58 -39.34 -9.19 -2.75
C PHE A 58 -40.44 -9.24 -1.70
N THR A 59 -40.23 -8.60 -0.55
CA THR A 59 -41.22 -8.50 0.55
C THR A 59 -42.54 -7.87 0.08
N LYS A 60 -42.47 -6.79 -0.70
CA LYS A 60 -43.67 -6.15 -1.27
C LYS A 60 -44.47 -7.11 -2.16
N THR A 61 -43.78 -7.96 -2.91
CA THR A 61 -44.42 -8.98 -3.75
C THR A 61 -45.10 -10.05 -2.91
N LEU A 62 -44.45 -10.55 -1.85
CA LEU A 62 -45.02 -11.53 -0.93
C LEU A 62 -46.30 -11.04 -0.26
N ASN A 63 -46.29 -9.80 0.23
CA ASN A 63 -47.47 -9.21 0.85
C ASN A 63 -48.65 -9.12 -0.13
N ARG A 64 -48.40 -8.81 -1.42
CA ARG A 64 -49.44 -8.73 -2.45
C ARG A 64 -50.09 -10.08 -2.77
N VAL A 65 -49.31 -11.16 -2.72
CA VAL A 65 -49.79 -12.51 -3.08
C VAL A 65 -50.27 -13.31 -1.86
N SER A 66 -50.13 -12.78 -0.64
CA SER A 66 -50.50 -13.46 0.62
C SER A 66 -51.92 -14.08 0.62
N SER A 67 -52.87 -13.43 -0.06
CA SER A 67 -54.28 -13.84 -0.18
C SER A 67 -54.64 -14.56 -1.49
N PHE A 68 -53.67 -14.85 -2.35
CA PHE A 68 -53.91 -15.63 -3.57
C PHE A 68 -54.42 -17.03 -3.20
N VAL A 69 -55.28 -17.60 -4.06
CA VAL A 69 -55.80 -18.99 -3.92
C VAL A 69 -56.39 -19.26 -2.53
N SER A 70 -57.34 -18.41 -2.10
CA SER A 70 -58.05 -18.50 -0.81
C SER A 70 -59.50 -18.97 -0.94
N ASN A 71 -59.81 -19.67 -2.05
CA ASN A 71 -61.18 -20.05 -2.43
C ASN A 71 -61.54 -21.51 -2.06
N GLY A 72 -60.76 -22.21 -1.22
CA GLY A 72 -61.02 -23.60 -0.86
C GLY A 72 -60.66 -24.61 -1.95
N SER A 73 -59.93 -24.20 -3.00
CA SER A 73 -59.54 -25.10 -4.09
C SER A 73 -58.45 -26.07 -3.68
N SER A 74 -58.29 -27.17 -4.43
CA SER A 74 -57.20 -28.14 -4.23
C SER A 74 -55.79 -27.54 -4.35
N LEU A 75 -55.66 -26.34 -4.92
CA LEU A 75 -54.40 -25.61 -5.04
C LEU A 75 -54.01 -24.87 -3.75
N GLU A 76 -54.92 -24.67 -2.80
CA GLU A 76 -54.68 -23.89 -1.58
C GLU A 76 -53.55 -24.48 -0.71
N CYS A 77 -53.46 -25.82 -0.65
CA CYS A 77 -52.39 -26.51 0.06
C CYS A 77 -51.01 -26.25 -0.60
N GLY A 78 -50.92 -26.42 -1.92
CA GLY A 78 -49.69 -26.15 -2.68
C GLY A 78 -49.28 -24.67 -2.62
N TRP A 79 -50.25 -23.76 -2.64
CA TRP A 79 -50.00 -22.34 -2.48
C TRP A 79 -49.48 -21.98 -1.07
N THR A 80 -50.03 -22.59 -0.03
CA THR A 80 -49.57 -22.41 1.35
C THR A 80 -48.13 -22.87 1.52
N LEU A 81 -47.77 -24.03 0.95
CA LEU A 81 -46.39 -24.51 0.96
C LEU A 81 -45.44 -23.54 0.23
N ALA A 82 -45.81 -23.09 -0.98
CA ALA A 82 -45.00 -22.13 -1.75
C ALA A 82 -44.77 -20.81 -1.00
N LYS A 83 -45.79 -20.29 -0.30
CA LYS A 83 -45.64 -19.10 0.56
C LYS A 83 -44.60 -19.31 1.65
N GLY A 84 -44.64 -20.45 2.36
CA GLY A 84 -43.65 -20.78 3.37
C GLY A 84 -42.22 -20.84 2.80
N THR A 85 -42.04 -21.43 1.60
CA THR A 85 -40.74 -21.42 0.92
C THR A 85 -40.27 -19.99 0.61
N PHE A 86 -41.17 -19.10 0.17
CA PHE A 86 -40.81 -17.72 -0.09
C PHE A 86 -40.46 -16.93 1.18
N GLU A 87 -41.13 -17.17 2.29
CA GLU A 87 -40.80 -16.59 3.59
C GLU A 87 -39.40 -16.99 4.04
N LEU A 88 -39.04 -18.27 3.90
CA LEU A 88 -37.68 -18.77 4.19
C LEU A 88 -36.63 -18.15 3.24
N LEU A 89 -36.94 -17.98 1.96
CA LEU A 89 -36.07 -17.26 1.03
C LEU A 89 -35.86 -15.79 1.44
N ALA A 90 -36.90 -15.13 1.97
CA ALA A 90 -36.78 -13.77 2.50
C ALA A 90 -35.85 -13.73 3.73
N GLU A 91 -35.95 -14.71 4.63
CA GLU A 91 -35.07 -14.82 5.81
C GLU A 91 -33.60 -15.02 5.43
N ILE A 92 -33.31 -15.88 4.44
CA ILE A 92 -31.96 -16.06 3.90
C ILE A 92 -31.42 -14.74 3.35
N HIS A 93 -32.25 -14.01 2.60
CA HIS A 93 -31.87 -12.71 2.03
C HIS A 93 -31.58 -11.66 3.12
N ILE A 94 -32.40 -11.61 4.18
CA ILE A 94 -32.17 -10.73 5.33
C ILE A 94 -30.81 -11.03 5.98
N MET A 95 -30.46 -12.32 6.11
CA MET A 95 -29.16 -12.72 6.65
C MET A 95 -28.00 -12.28 5.75
N LEU A 96 -28.12 -12.44 4.43
CA LEU A 96 -27.13 -11.95 3.47
C LEU A 96 -26.90 -10.44 3.61
N VAL A 97 -27.98 -9.65 3.64
CA VAL A 97 -27.91 -8.19 3.84
C VAL A 97 -27.18 -7.85 5.15
N LYS A 98 -27.49 -8.54 6.25
CA LYS A 98 -26.81 -8.35 7.54
C LYS A 98 -25.31 -8.66 7.44
N ASN A 99 -24.94 -9.77 6.81
CA ASN A 99 -23.54 -10.16 6.64
C ASN A 99 -22.77 -9.11 5.79
N LEU A 100 -23.39 -8.59 4.72
CA LEU A 100 -22.80 -7.52 3.92
C LEU A 100 -22.66 -6.20 4.70
N GLN A 101 -23.64 -5.87 5.56
CA GLN A 101 -23.53 -4.71 6.46
C GLN A 101 -22.36 -4.86 7.45
N ASP A 102 -22.19 -6.03 8.04
CA ASP A 102 -21.11 -6.30 9.00
C ASP A 102 -19.74 -6.29 8.30
N LEU A 103 -19.63 -6.90 7.11
CA LEU A 103 -18.43 -6.79 6.26
C LEU A 103 -18.09 -5.32 5.93
N GLY A 104 -19.10 -4.52 5.58
CA GLY A 104 -18.91 -3.08 5.34
C GLY A 104 -18.34 -2.33 6.56
N LYS A 105 -18.77 -2.68 7.77
CA LYS A 105 -18.21 -2.10 9.01
C LYS A 105 -16.78 -2.55 9.26
N GLU A 106 -16.46 -3.81 9.01
CA GLU A 106 -15.09 -4.33 9.15
C GLU A 106 -14.12 -3.62 8.20
N ILE A 107 -14.50 -3.44 6.94
CA ILE A 107 -13.70 -2.69 5.95
C ILE A 107 -13.51 -1.23 6.39
N ALA A 108 -14.58 -0.58 6.89
CA ALA A 108 -14.47 0.79 7.38
C ALA A 108 -13.53 0.91 8.58
N LYS A 109 -13.62 -0.01 9.53
CA LYS A 109 -12.72 -0.08 10.68
C LYS A 109 -11.27 -0.29 10.25
N TYR A 110 -11.04 -1.23 9.32
CA TYR A 110 -9.71 -1.49 8.78
C TYR A 110 -9.12 -0.26 8.08
N LYS A 111 -9.93 0.50 7.33
CA LYS A 111 -9.51 1.75 6.69
C LYS A 111 -9.03 2.79 7.71
N ASP A 112 -9.71 2.92 8.85
CA ASP A 112 -9.32 3.84 9.92
C ASP A 112 -8.00 3.40 10.58
N GLU A 113 -7.85 2.10 10.83
CA GLU A 113 -6.61 1.50 11.34
C GLU A 113 -5.44 1.72 10.37
N LEU A 114 -5.65 1.45 9.07
CA LEU A 114 -4.66 1.68 8.01
C LEU A 114 -4.20 3.14 7.96
N THR A 115 -5.15 4.08 8.07
CA THR A 115 -4.87 5.52 8.12
C THR A 115 -3.99 5.90 9.31
N LYS A 116 -4.22 5.27 10.46
CA LYS A 116 -3.39 5.47 11.66
C LYS A 116 -1.98 4.90 11.44
N THR A 117 -1.88 3.66 10.99
CA THR A 117 -0.59 3.00 10.73
C THR A 117 0.24 3.76 9.69
N ARG A 118 -0.37 4.32 8.63
CA ARG A 118 0.35 5.16 7.67
C ARG A 118 0.92 6.41 8.29
N LYS A 119 0.18 7.10 9.16
CA LYS A 119 0.70 8.28 9.86
C LYS A 119 1.90 7.93 10.73
N GLU A 120 1.88 6.77 11.39
CA GLU A 120 2.98 6.25 12.22
C GLU A 120 4.19 5.81 11.38
N ALA A 121 3.97 5.31 10.15
CA ALA A 121 5.03 4.93 9.23
C ALA A 121 5.86 6.12 8.71
N LYS A 122 5.36 7.36 8.84
CA LYS A 122 6.09 8.58 8.49
C LYS A 122 7.08 8.97 9.60
N GLN A 123 8.11 8.14 9.79
CA GLN A 123 9.09 8.33 10.85
C GLN A 123 10.11 9.40 10.48
N GLN A 124 10.33 10.38 11.37
CA GLN A 124 11.22 11.52 11.09
C GLN A 124 12.70 11.11 11.04
N ASP A 125 13.09 10.09 11.80
CA ASP A 125 14.47 9.61 11.90
C ASP A 125 15.04 9.08 10.56
N ILE A 126 14.25 8.31 9.80
CA ILE A 126 14.61 7.86 8.46
C ILE A 126 14.52 8.98 7.44
N ILE A 127 13.55 9.89 7.56
CA ILE A 127 13.45 11.07 6.68
C ILE A 127 14.71 11.94 6.81
N ASP A 128 15.16 12.19 8.04
CA ASP A 128 16.37 12.96 8.31
C ASP A 128 17.62 12.24 7.78
N ALA A 129 17.70 10.91 7.95
CA ALA A 129 18.81 10.11 7.42
C ALA A 129 18.86 10.14 5.88
N VAL A 130 17.71 10.01 5.19
CA VAL A 130 17.60 10.12 3.73
C VAL A 130 18.07 11.50 3.26
N ASN A 131 17.59 12.58 3.89
CA ASN A 131 17.95 13.95 3.53
C ASN A 131 19.45 14.22 3.75
N LEU A 132 20.00 13.73 4.87
CA LEU A 132 21.41 13.86 5.19
C LEU A 132 22.28 13.08 4.22
N MET A 133 21.85 11.88 3.82
CA MET A 133 22.53 11.05 2.83
C MET A 133 22.55 11.72 1.45
N GLN A 134 21.41 12.22 0.97
CA GLN A 134 21.31 12.95 -0.30
C GLN A 134 22.19 14.21 -0.32
N THR A 135 22.16 14.99 0.77
CA THR A 135 22.97 16.21 0.90
C THR A 135 24.46 15.87 0.92
N THR A 136 24.84 14.87 1.72
CA THR A 136 26.25 14.45 1.85
C THR A 136 26.78 13.89 0.54
N THR A 137 25.98 13.10 -0.18
CA THR A 137 26.31 12.60 -1.54
C THR A 137 26.56 13.75 -2.51
N THR A 138 25.69 14.77 -2.51
CA THR A 138 25.84 15.96 -3.36
C THR A 138 27.09 16.76 -3.03
N CYS A 139 27.36 17.00 -1.74
CA CYS A 139 28.56 17.69 -1.28
C CYS A 139 29.84 16.92 -1.59
N LEU A 140 29.83 15.59 -1.43
CA LEU A 140 30.94 14.71 -1.78
C LEU A 140 31.25 14.79 -3.27
N GLN A 141 30.23 14.70 -4.13
CA GLN A 141 30.41 14.79 -5.57
C GLN A 141 30.98 16.16 -5.99
N LYS A 142 30.46 17.25 -5.42
CA LYS A 142 30.95 18.61 -5.70
C LYS A 142 32.38 18.85 -5.22
N SER A 143 32.75 18.35 -4.03
CA SER A 143 34.13 18.46 -3.52
C SER A 143 35.11 17.64 -4.35
N LYS A 144 34.71 16.44 -4.79
CA LYS A 144 35.45 15.61 -5.74
C LYS A 144 35.73 16.37 -7.04
N GLU A 145 34.69 16.90 -7.69
CA GLU A 145 34.82 17.69 -8.92
C GLU A 145 35.74 18.90 -8.75
N THR A 146 35.60 19.62 -7.63
CA THR A 146 36.45 20.76 -7.29
C THR A 146 37.91 20.35 -7.15
N TYR A 147 38.20 19.27 -6.42
CA TYR A 147 39.56 18.75 -6.27
C TYR A 147 40.19 18.37 -7.61
N PHE A 148 39.48 17.61 -8.46
CA PHE A 148 39.98 17.23 -9.78
C PHE A 148 40.20 18.43 -10.70
N ALA A 149 39.32 19.44 -10.65
CA ALA A 149 39.52 20.69 -11.39
C ALA A 149 40.81 21.39 -10.94
N ARG A 150 41.09 21.45 -9.64
CA ARG A 150 42.35 22.03 -9.11
C ARG A 150 43.60 21.25 -9.51
N CYS A 151 43.52 19.92 -9.54
CA CYS A 151 44.61 19.09 -10.07
C CYS A 151 44.90 19.42 -11.54
N ASN A 152 43.85 19.47 -12.37
CA ASN A 152 44.01 19.78 -13.80
C ASN A 152 44.56 21.20 -14.05
N GLU A 153 44.09 22.20 -13.30
CA GLU A 153 44.61 23.57 -13.36
C GLU A 153 46.10 23.62 -13.01
N LEU A 154 46.51 22.91 -11.94
CA LEU A 154 47.90 22.86 -11.51
C LEU A 154 48.81 22.16 -12.53
N ASP A 155 48.35 21.03 -13.10
CA ASP A 155 49.10 20.29 -14.11
C ASP A 155 49.28 21.09 -15.40
N LYS A 156 48.26 21.87 -15.78
CA LYS A 156 48.34 22.78 -16.92
C LYS A 156 49.37 23.88 -16.66
N LEU A 157 49.30 24.53 -15.49
CA LEU A 157 50.23 25.61 -15.10
C LEU A 157 51.68 25.13 -15.06
N LYS A 158 51.94 23.89 -14.63
CA LYS A 158 53.28 23.29 -14.59
C LYS A 158 53.86 23.00 -15.98
N LYS A 159 53.05 22.96 -17.04
CA LYS A 159 53.46 22.67 -18.43
C LYS A 159 53.64 23.93 -19.28
N GLU A 160 53.38 25.12 -18.75
CA GLU A 160 53.52 26.38 -19.48
C GLU A 160 55.01 26.74 -19.67
N SER A 161 55.35 27.36 -20.81
CA SER A 161 56.75 27.66 -21.16
C SER A 161 57.42 28.69 -20.23
N ASN A 162 56.64 29.53 -19.55
CA ASN A 162 57.10 30.57 -18.61
C ASN A 162 56.48 30.35 -17.22
N VAL A 163 56.88 29.29 -16.53
CA VAL A 163 56.33 28.92 -15.21
C VAL A 163 56.61 30.00 -14.15
N ASN A 164 55.56 30.56 -13.57
CA ASN A 164 55.66 31.42 -12.39
C ASN A 164 55.59 30.58 -11.10
N LEU A 165 56.75 30.35 -10.47
CA LEU A 165 56.86 29.52 -9.26
C LEU A 165 55.96 29.99 -8.11
N LYS A 166 55.71 31.30 -7.99
CA LYS A 166 54.84 31.85 -6.95
C LYS A 166 53.36 31.51 -7.19
N GLU A 167 52.94 31.50 -8.46
CA GLU A 167 51.59 31.09 -8.84
C GLU A 167 51.39 29.59 -8.71
N VAL A 168 52.40 28.79 -9.07
CA VAL A 168 52.40 27.33 -8.85
C VAL A 168 52.21 27.02 -7.37
N SER A 169 53.03 27.59 -6.48
CA SER A 169 52.91 27.38 -5.04
C SER A 169 51.54 27.79 -4.49
N LYS A 170 50.97 28.89 -4.99
CA LYS A 170 49.61 29.35 -4.63
C LYS A 170 48.54 28.34 -5.08
N MET A 171 48.67 27.79 -6.29
CA MET A 171 47.73 26.79 -6.81
C MET A 171 47.87 25.45 -6.10
N GLU A 172 49.09 25.02 -5.75
CA GLU A 172 49.34 23.84 -4.91
C GLU A 172 48.64 23.96 -3.55
N SER A 173 48.72 25.12 -2.90
CA SER A 173 48.02 25.35 -1.64
C SER A 173 46.49 25.24 -1.78
N LYS A 174 45.90 25.78 -2.86
CA LYS A 174 44.46 25.64 -3.14
C LYS A 174 44.05 24.19 -3.41
N MET A 175 44.86 23.47 -4.20
CA MET A 175 44.64 22.05 -4.49
C MET A 175 44.69 21.22 -3.19
N LEU A 176 45.69 21.47 -2.34
CA LEU A 176 45.83 20.76 -1.06
C LEU A 176 44.61 20.98 -0.16
N LYS A 177 44.11 22.22 -0.05
CA LYS A 177 42.87 22.52 0.69
C LYS A 177 41.66 21.77 0.12
N SER A 178 41.49 21.75 -1.20
CA SER A 178 40.39 20.99 -1.83
C SER A 178 40.52 19.48 -1.64
N LYS A 179 41.75 18.96 -1.54
CA LYS A 179 42.02 17.54 -1.23
C LYS A 179 41.60 17.20 0.19
N GLU A 180 41.94 18.06 1.15
CA GLU A 180 41.54 17.91 2.56
C GLU A 180 40.01 17.97 2.71
N GLU A 181 39.35 18.92 2.02
CA GLU A 181 37.89 19.02 2.01
C GLU A 181 37.23 17.78 1.39
N TYR A 182 37.71 17.31 0.24
CA TYR A 182 37.19 16.09 -0.38
C TYR A 182 37.36 14.88 0.54
N ARG A 183 38.54 14.72 1.18
CA ARG A 183 38.79 13.65 2.15
C ARG A 183 37.81 13.73 3.34
N ALA A 184 37.58 14.92 3.89
CA ALA A 184 36.63 15.11 4.99
C ALA A 184 35.20 14.69 4.59
N TYR A 185 34.78 14.95 3.35
CA TYR A 185 33.49 14.48 2.85
C TYR A 185 33.45 12.96 2.63
N VAL A 186 34.54 12.33 2.21
CA VAL A 186 34.63 10.85 2.11
C VAL A 186 34.43 10.22 3.49
N ASP A 187 35.14 10.72 4.51
CA ASP A 187 35.03 10.19 5.87
C ASP A 187 33.62 10.42 6.46
N LYS A 188 33.05 11.61 6.21
CA LYS A 188 31.66 11.93 6.61
C LYS A 188 30.64 11.04 5.91
N TYR A 189 30.81 10.80 4.62
CA TYR A 189 29.89 10.00 3.82
C TYR A 189 29.77 8.58 4.37
N GLU A 190 30.88 7.94 4.74
CA GLU A 190 30.85 6.59 5.30
C GLU A 190 29.99 6.53 6.56
N THR A 191 30.16 7.50 7.47
CA THR A 191 29.38 7.57 8.71
C THR A 191 27.89 7.75 8.43
N VAL A 192 27.54 8.66 7.52
CA VAL A 192 26.14 8.92 7.13
C VAL A 192 25.52 7.72 6.41
N ARG A 193 26.30 7.02 5.56
CA ARG A 193 25.84 5.87 4.80
C ARG A 193 25.42 4.74 5.73
N VAL A 194 26.24 4.41 6.74
CA VAL A 194 25.92 3.33 7.69
C VAL A 194 24.62 3.60 8.45
N ASP A 195 24.43 4.83 8.96
CA ASP A 195 23.20 5.22 9.66
C ASP A 195 21.97 5.19 8.73
N PHE A 196 22.12 5.67 7.49
CA PHE A 196 21.07 5.59 6.48
C PHE A 196 20.71 4.14 6.12
N GLU A 197 21.70 3.28 5.87
CA GLU A 197 21.50 1.87 5.51
C GLU A 197 20.76 1.12 6.62
N GLU A 198 21.18 1.29 7.86
CA GLU A 198 20.54 0.64 9.01
C GLU A 198 19.05 1.05 9.16
N LYS A 199 18.75 2.34 9.03
CA LYS A 199 17.37 2.86 9.12
C LYS A 199 16.53 2.45 7.92
N MET A 200 17.12 2.47 6.72
CA MET A 200 16.41 2.14 5.49
C MET A 200 16.06 0.66 5.43
N GLU A 201 16.95 -0.22 5.89
CA GLU A 201 16.66 -1.65 6.03
C GLU A 201 15.49 -1.91 6.98
N ARG A 202 15.46 -1.24 8.13
CA ARG A 202 14.32 -1.31 9.07
C ARG A 202 13.01 -0.85 8.43
N ALA A 203 13.05 0.28 7.72
CA ALA A 203 11.88 0.80 7.02
C ALA A 203 11.38 -0.18 5.96
N CYS A 204 12.28 -0.77 5.16
CA CYS A 204 11.93 -1.79 4.16
C CYS A 204 11.20 -2.97 4.79
N LYS A 205 11.72 -3.54 5.89
CA LYS A 205 11.10 -4.67 6.60
C LYS A 205 9.71 -4.31 7.14
N MET A 206 9.57 -3.10 7.70
CA MET A 206 8.29 -2.59 8.18
C MET A 206 7.26 -2.49 7.04
N PHE A 207 7.61 -1.85 5.93
CA PHE A 207 6.72 -1.70 4.77
C PHE A 207 6.37 -3.04 4.13
N GLN A 208 7.33 -3.97 4.03
CA GLN A 208 7.07 -5.28 3.48
C GLN A 208 6.10 -6.10 4.35
N SER A 209 6.28 -6.07 5.67
CA SER A 209 5.36 -6.73 6.62
C SER A 209 3.96 -6.12 6.55
N HIS A 210 3.89 -4.79 6.46
CA HIS A 210 2.65 -4.06 6.23
C HIS A 210 1.96 -4.52 4.93
N ASP A 211 2.66 -4.52 3.80
CA ASP A 211 2.07 -4.82 2.49
C ASP A 211 1.54 -6.26 2.41
N ARG A 212 2.22 -7.22 3.05
CA ARG A 212 1.69 -8.60 3.17
C ARG A 212 0.40 -8.66 3.97
N SER A 213 0.39 -8.01 5.14
CA SER A 213 -0.78 -7.97 6.02
C SER A 213 -1.95 -7.27 5.31
N HIS A 214 -1.64 -6.20 4.58
CA HIS A 214 -2.58 -5.45 3.78
C HIS A 214 -3.18 -6.32 2.67
N PHE A 215 -2.35 -6.95 1.85
CA PHE A 215 -2.80 -7.83 0.78
C PHE A 215 -3.67 -8.98 1.30
N ALA A 216 -3.29 -9.62 2.42
CA ALA A 216 -4.08 -10.66 3.04
C ALA A 216 -5.46 -10.16 3.50
N ALA A 217 -5.54 -8.96 4.10
CA ALA A 217 -6.80 -8.35 4.49
C ALA A 217 -7.70 -8.07 3.28
N LEU A 218 -7.14 -7.53 2.19
CA LEU A 218 -7.90 -7.28 0.95
C LEU A 218 -8.49 -8.58 0.36
N GLN A 219 -7.67 -9.64 0.30
CA GLN A 219 -8.12 -10.95 -0.16
C GLN A 219 -9.22 -11.51 0.75
N GLN A 220 -9.08 -11.35 2.06
CA GLN A 220 -10.07 -11.82 3.03
C GLN A 220 -11.42 -11.12 2.82
N PHE A 221 -11.45 -9.80 2.61
CA PHE A 221 -12.71 -9.09 2.38
C PHE A 221 -13.43 -9.57 1.12
N LEU A 222 -12.70 -9.78 0.03
CA LEU A 222 -13.27 -10.30 -1.22
C LEU A 222 -13.76 -11.75 -1.05
N LEU A 223 -13.02 -12.57 -0.32
CA LEU A 223 -13.40 -13.95 -0.03
C LEU A 223 -14.65 -14.00 0.87
N MET A 224 -14.74 -13.16 1.89
CA MET A 224 -15.92 -13.07 2.76
C MET A 224 -17.16 -12.68 1.97
N TYR A 225 -17.04 -11.66 1.10
CA TYR A 225 -18.13 -11.28 0.19
C TYR A 225 -18.61 -12.47 -0.66
N ALA A 226 -17.69 -13.16 -1.33
CA ALA A 226 -18.03 -14.33 -2.17
C ALA A 226 -18.65 -15.46 -1.34
N THR A 227 -18.11 -15.72 -0.15
CA THR A 227 -18.58 -16.77 0.76
C THR A 227 -20.00 -16.50 1.22
N HIS A 228 -20.33 -15.27 1.64
CA HIS A 228 -21.69 -14.92 2.07
C HIS A 228 -22.73 -15.13 0.96
N HIS A 229 -22.40 -14.79 -0.28
CA HIS A 229 -23.26 -15.06 -1.43
C HIS A 229 -23.40 -16.56 -1.73
N GLN A 230 -22.31 -17.32 -1.61
CA GLN A 230 -22.33 -18.77 -1.80
C GLN A 230 -23.18 -19.46 -0.74
N GLU A 231 -23.03 -19.08 0.53
CA GLU A 231 -23.82 -19.60 1.65
C GLU A 231 -25.32 -19.33 1.46
N ALA A 232 -25.69 -18.10 1.07
CA ALA A 232 -27.07 -17.75 0.78
C ALA A 232 -27.64 -18.60 -0.38
N THR A 233 -26.84 -18.83 -1.42
CA THR A 233 -27.24 -19.65 -2.58
C THR A 233 -27.46 -21.12 -2.19
N ILE A 234 -26.54 -21.69 -1.41
CA ILE A 234 -26.65 -23.08 -0.93
C ILE A 234 -27.89 -23.23 -0.03
N ALA A 235 -28.11 -22.29 0.90
CA ALA A 235 -29.28 -22.29 1.77
C ALA A 235 -30.58 -22.24 0.96
N ALA A 236 -30.65 -21.39 -0.07
CA ALA A 236 -31.82 -21.27 -0.93
C ALA A 236 -32.10 -22.56 -1.72
N GLN A 237 -31.07 -23.25 -2.20
CA GLN A 237 -31.21 -24.52 -2.92
C GLN A 237 -31.75 -25.65 -2.03
N GLN A 238 -31.41 -25.65 -0.74
CA GLN A 238 -31.90 -26.65 0.23
C GLN A 238 -33.40 -26.53 0.52
N LEU A 239 -34.03 -25.38 0.25
CA LEU A 239 -35.48 -25.20 0.43
C LEU A 239 -36.33 -25.87 -0.65
N VAL A 240 -35.72 -26.26 -1.78
CA VAL A 240 -36.41 -26.79 -2.97
C VAL A 240 -36.24 -28.32 -3.09
N ASN A 241 -35.30 -28.90 -2.33
CA ASN A 241 -35.04 -30.34 -2.26
C ASN A 241 -35.73 -30.96 -1.05
#